data_AF-A0A329TPP9-F1
#
_entry.id   AF-A0A329TPP9-F1
#
_cell.length_a   1.000
_cell.length_b   1.000
_cell.length_c   1.000
_cell.angle_alpha   90.00
_cell.angle_beta   90.00
_cell.angle_gamma   90.00
#
_symmetry.space_group_name_H-M   'P 1'
#
loop_
_entity.id
_entity.type
_entity.pdbx_description
1 polymer ?
#
loop_
_entity_poly.entity_id
_entity_poly.type
_entity_poly.pdbx_seq_one_letter_code
_entity_poly.pdbx_strand_id
1 'polypeptide(L)'
;MTLKDVSIKSDKDAALKVEGDGNVRLELDGNNELKGGANHAGVEKNDSDSKGTLTIKDDNGTSGSLTATGGAQGAGIGGGSGSSGSNITISGGTITATGGCNNNEAGNGGAAGIGGGFNGSGTDIKITGGNVTANGSRKPDGTSGCQGAGIGGGYGKGGTNISISGEDTVVNANGGKYGAGIGGGAMGAGENITISDGAHVTANGGAQGAGIGGGSGIGGNGSNITISGDKTYVEATGGGDAEAAGAGIGGGFSGRYGNVGKGSDITIEGGTVIATGGSVTSDSGGGAAGIGGGSGYAPRDDKAGNGEHIYIKGDANVTAKGGNGAAGIGGGNTNNKMGDAIDIVIEGNAKVTTEAGGDVSIGGKNGEISNDDLLSKDFTGILTRKDNTGKVMEDYSKDATPLPASEENGVVWVDADVSGWGGVRIAVPEGTPTDSVSACYLEEGALLIVDAGGSDCLLEGRVSDLRQNGIRQLCLRWNGGEQTLSTDALAAAGGEDASFRLTEVNGGLTMVLNGLTRNELLAK
;
A
#
# COMPACT_ATOMS: atom_id res chain seq x y z
N MET A 1 -7.13 36.34 -6.57
CA MET A 1 -8.11 36.42 -7.67
C MET A 1 -9.24 35.47 -7.34
N THR A 2 -10.47 35.82 -7.69
CA THR A 2 -11.62 34.91 -7.62
C THR A 2 -12.02 34.53 -9.05
N LEU A 3 -12.14 33.24 -9.32
CA LEU A 3 -12.72 32.72 -10.55
C LEU A 3 -14.19 32.43 -10.28
N LYS A 4 -15.09 33.02 -11.07
CA LYS A 4 -16.53 32.83 -10.93
C LYS A 4 -17.16 32.52 -12.28
N ASP A 5 -17.55 31.27 -12.48
CA ASP A 5 -18.15 30.77 -13.73
C ASP A 5 -17.32 31.10 -14.98
N VAL A 6 -15.99 31.00 -14.85
CA VAL A 6 -15.02 31.36 -15.89
C VAL A 6 -14.74 30.16 -16.79
N SER A 7 -14.95 30.31 -18.11
CA SER A 7 -14.50 29.32 -19.11
C SER A 7 -13.54 29.96 -20.10
N ILE A 8 -12.26 29.56 -20.06
CA ILE A 8 -11.19 30.05 -20.93
C ILE A 8 -10.58 28.88 -21.68
N LYS A 9 -10.51 29.01 -23.01
CA LYS A 9 -9.88 28.06 -23.91
C LYS A 9 -8.88 28.82 -24.75
N SER A 10 -7.60 28.55 -24.51
CA SER A 10 -6.50 29.16 -25.25
C SER A 10 -6.00 28.24 -26.34
N ASP A 11 -5.73 28.79 -27.52
CA ASP A 11 -5.18 28.02 -28.64
C ASP A 11 -3.65 27.95 -28.61
N LYS A 12 -2.99 28.91 -27.95
CA LYS A 12 -1.54 29.13 -28.07
C LYS A 12 -0.79 29.32 -26.76
N ASP A 13 -1.47 29.57 -25.65
CA ASP A 13 -0.87 29.93 -24.36
C ASP A 13 -1.60 29.21 -23.22
N ALA A 14 -1.16 29.37 -21.98
CA ALA A 14 -1.93 28.92 -20.82
C ALA A 14 -3.28 29.64 -20.74
N ALA A 15 -4.31 28.99 -20.20
CA ALA A 15 -5.58 29.68 -19.92
C ALA A 15 -5.43 30.65 -18.73
N LEU A 16 -4.59 30.28 -17.77
CA LEU A 16 -4.13 31.17 -16.70
C LEU A 16 -2.64 30.92 -16.47
N LYS A 17 -1.84 31.99 -16.45
CA LYS A 17 -0.40 31.91 -16.19
C LYS A 17 -0.03 32.67 -14.91
N VAL A 18 0.82 32.07 -14.08
CA VAL A 18 1.38 32.68 -12.87
C VAL A 18 2.80 33.15 -13.15
N GLU A 19 3.06 34.45 -12.97
CA GLU A 19 4.37 35.08 -13.21
C GLU A 19 4.77 35.96 -12.03
N GLY A 20 6.08 36.08 -11.81
CA GLY A 20 6.68 36.86 -10.72
C GLY A 20 6.79 36.08 -9.40
N ASP A 21 7.49 36.66 -8.44
CA ASP A 21 7.90 35.96 -7.20
C ASP A 21 6.86 36.00 -6.08
N GLY A 22 5.73 36.69 -6.30
CA GLY A 22 4.65 36.80 -5.33
C GLY A 22 3.78 35.54 -5.28
N ASN A 23 3.20 35.28 -4.11
CA ASN A 23 2.23 34.19 -3.94
C ASN A 23 0.89 34.55 -4.60
N VAL A 24 0.34 33.62 -5.37
CA VAL A 24 -0.96 33.76 -6.04
C VAL A 24 -1.99 32.91 -5.31
N ARG A 25 -3.15 33.50 -5.03
CA ARG A 25 -4.31 32.79 -4.49
C ARG A 25 -5.47 32.85 -5.48
N LEU A 26 -5.99 31.69 -5.86
CA LEU A 26 -7.19 31.51 -6.66
C LEU A 26 -8.31 30.99 -5.77
N GLU A 27 -9.31 31.85 -5.55
CA GLU A 27 -10.59 31.46 -4.95
C GLU A 27 -11.51 30.93 -6.05
N LEU A 28 -12.16 29.80 -5.81
CA LEU A 28 -13.12 29.21 -6.73
C LEU A 28 -14.55 29.50 -6.27
N ASP A 29 -15.29 30.21 -7.12
CA ASP A 29 -16.74 30.34 -7.04
C ASP A 29 -17.36 29.72 -8.31
N GLY A 30 -18.48 29.00 -8.16
CA GLY A 30 -19.17 28.41 -9.31
C GLY A 30 -18.32 27.43 -10.12
N ASN A 31 -18.60 27.31 -11.43
CA ASN A 31 -17.96 26.29 -12.29
C ASN A 31 -16.94 26.89 -13.24
N ASN A 32 -15.65 26.57 -13.06
CA ASN A 32 -14.58 27.14 -13.85
C ASN A 32 -13.90 26.10 -14.75
N GLU A 33 -13.61 26.46 -15.99
CA GLU A 33 -12.94 25.62 -17.00
C GLU A 33 -11.76 26.38 -17.62
N LEU A 34 -10.54 25.88 -17.42
CA LEU A 34 -9.31 26.49 -17.92
C LEU A 34 -8.55 25.49 -18.80
N LYS A 35 -8.48 25.77 -20.11
CA LYS A 35 -7.81 24.91 -21.08
C LYS A 35 -6.64 25.61 -21.77
N GLY A 36 -5.45 25.07 -21.58
CA GLY A 36 -4.22 25.56 -22.20
C GLY A 36 -4.13 25.22 -23.70
N GLY A 37 -3.39 26.06 -24.41
CA GLY A 37 -2.94 25.81 -25.78
C GLY A 37 -1.81 24.79 -25.83
N ALA A 38 -1.39 24.43 -27.04
CA ALA A 38 -0.29 23.48 -27.22
C ALA A 38 0.96 23.91 -26.43
N ASN A 39 1.58 22.96 -25.73
CA ASN A 39 2.72 23.13 -24.82
C ASN A 39 2.44 23.86 -23.50
N HIS A 40 1.20 24.26 -23.24
CA HIS A 40 0.86 25.04 -22.05
C HIS A 40 -0.10 24.32 -21.13
N ALA A 41 0.05 24.59 -19.83
CA ALA A 41 -0.86 24.04 -18.85
C ALA A 41 -2.23 24.75 -18.88
N GLY A 42 -3.26 24.10 -18.31
CA GLY A 42 -4.54 24.76 -18.08
C GLY A 42 -4.37 25.94 -17.12
N VAL A 43 -3.72 25.65 -15.99
CA VAL A 43 -3.19 26.64 -15.05
C VAL A 43 -1.67 26.48 -15.00
N GLU A 44 -0.95 27.43 -15.58
CA GLU A 44 0.50 27.36 -15.74
C GLU A 44 1.26 28.04 -14.60
N LYS A 45 2.12 27.26 -13.96
CA LYS A 45 3.02 27.65 -12.89
C LYS A 45 4.40 27.05 -13.15
N ASN A 46 5.15 27.69 -14.04
CA ASN A 46 6.54 27.30 -14.33
C ASN A 46 7.48 27.81 -13.24
N ASP A 47 8.55 27.06 -12.97
CA ASP A 47 9.60 27.48 -12.03
C ASP A 47 10.51 28.58 -12.58
N SER A 48 10.61 28.68 -13.92
CA SER A 48 11.33 29.76 -14.59
C SER A 48 10.62 31.11 -14.45
N ASP A 49 9.30 31.08 -14.31
CA ASP A 49 8.45 32.26 -14.44
C ASP A 49 7.98 32.77 -13.07
N SER A 50 7.97 31.92 -12.05
CA SER A 50 7.54 32.28 -10.69
C SER A 50 8.21 31.43 -9.61
N LYS A 51 8.70 32.08 -8.55
CA LYS A 51 9.15 31.42 -7.30
C LYS A 51 8.08 31.38 -6.21
N GLY A 52 6.97 32.10 -6.39
CA GLY A 52 5.87 32.13 -5.45
C GLY A 52 5.03 30.86 -5.46
N THR A 53 4.23 30.68 -4.41
CA THR A 53 3.25 29.58 -4.31
C THR A 53 1.97 29.92 -5.06
N LEU A 54 1.46 28.98 -5.85
CA LEU A 54 0.09 28.99 -6.35
C LEU A 54 -0.80 28.26 -5.35
N THR A 55 -1.73 28.96 -4.72
CA THR A 55 -2.76 28.38 -3.84
C THR A 55 -4.12 28.41 -4.52
N ILE A 56 -4.78 27.25 -4.64
CA ILE A 56 -6.15 27.08 -5.11
C ILE A 56 -7.02 26.69 -3.91
N LYS A 57 -8.13 27.38 -3.72
CA LYS A 57 -9.00 27.24 -2.54
C LYS A 57 -10.47 27.53 -2.86
N ASP A 58 -11.35 27.07 -1.99
CA ASP A 58 -12.79 27.40 -1.95
C ASP A 58 -13.14 27.57 -0.48
N ASP A 59 -12.98 28.80 0.02
CA ASP A 59 -13.23 29.14 1.43
C ASP A 59 -14.57 29.88 1.60
N ASN A 60 -15.23 30.25 0.49
CA ASN A 60 -16.48 31.01 0.50
C ASN A 60 -17.74 30.14 0.64
N GLY A 61 -17.60 28.80 0.70
CA GLY A 61 -18.72 27.88 0.90
C GLY A 61 -19.66 27.78 -0.31
N THR A 62 -19.16 28.08 -1.52
CA THR A 62 -19.98 28.07 -2.75
C THR A 62 -19.88 26.78 -3.55
N SER A 63 -19.15 25.78 -3.04
CA SER A 63 -18.84 24.53 -3.76
C SER A 63 -18.18 24.82 -5.11
N GLY A 64 -17.17 25.69 -5.09
CA GLY A 64 -16.43 26.10 -6.27
C GLY A 64 -15.69 24.93 -6.93
N SER A 65 -15.67 24.94 -8.26
CA SER A 65 -14.98 23.91 -9.04
C SER A 65 -14.01 24.49 -10.07
N LEU A 66 -12.98 23.71 -10.38
CA LEU A 66 -12.01 23.99 -11.44
C LEU A 66 -11.74 22.73 -12.25
N THR A 67 -12.07 22.78 -13.54
CA THR A 67 -11.59 21.83 -14.54
C THR A 67 -10.42 22.44 -15.30
N ALA A 68 -9.20 21.99 -15.00
CA ALA A 68 -7.97 22.47 -15.61
C ALA A 68 -7.41 21.42 -16.57
N THR A 69 -7.31 21.75 -17.86
CA THR A 69 -6.84 20.82 -18.89
C THR A 69 -5.62 21.40 -19.60
N GLY A 70 -4.51 20.67 -19.59
CA GLY A 70 -3.34 21.03 -20.36
C GLY A 70 -3.60 20.90 -21.86
N GLY A 71 -3.04 21.80 -22.66
CA GLY A 71 -2.87 21.53 -24.08
C GLY A 71 -1.80 20.47 -24.28
N ALA A 72 -1.57 20.03 -25.52
CA ALA A 72 -0.59 18.97 -25.81
C ALA A 72 0.72 19.20 -25.04
N GLN A 73 1.16 18.23 -24.24
CA GLN A 73 2.39 18.28 -23.40
C GLN A 73 2.40 19.25 -22.19
N GLY A 74 1.34 20.02 -21.94
CA GLY A 74 1.20 20.85 -20.72
C GLY A 74 0.44 20.12 -19.61
N ALA A 75 0.74 20.43 -18.35
CA ALA A 75 0.01 19.86 -17.21
C ALA A 75 -1.44 20.36 -17.14
N GLY A 76 -2.31 19.70 -16.38
CA GLY A 76 -3.60 20.30 -16.03
C GLY A 76 -3.36 21.56 -15.19
N ILE A 77 -2.63 21.40 -14.09
CA ILE A 77 -2.17 22.47 -13.19
C ILE A 77 -0.67 22.28 -12.97
N GLY A 78 0.16 23.26 -13.33
CA GLY A 78 1.60 23.23 -13.13
C GLY A 78 2.38 23.61 -14.38
N GLY A 79 3.38 22.83 -14.76
CA GLY A 79 4.33 23.21 -15.81
C GLY A 79 3.79 23.08 -17.24
N GLY A 80 4.25 23.97 -18.13
CA GLY A 80 4.19 23.78 -19.57
C GLY A 80 5.21 22.74 -20.06
N SER A 81 5.24 22.47 -21.37
CA SER A 81 6.19 21.54 -21.98
C SER A 81 7.64 21.95 -21.69
N GLY A 82 8.47 21.00 -21.25
CA GLY A 82 9.85 21.21 -20.83
C GLY A 82 10.02 21.91 -19.47
N SER A 83 8.92 22.26 -18.80
CA SER A 83 8.94 23.06 -17.57
C SER A 83 8.41 22.27 -16.38
N SER A 84 9.11 22.42 -15.26
CA SER A 84 8.65 21.90 -13.96
C SER A 84 7.47 22.71 -13.44
N GLY A 85 6.54 22.02 -12.78
CA GLY A 85 5.48 22.63 -11.99
C GLY A 85 5.76 22.41 -10.51
N SER A 86 6.03 23.49 -9.78
CA SER A 86 6.29 23.43 -8.34
C SER A 86 5.55 24.48 -7.52
N ASN A 87 5.57 24.29 -6.20
CA ASN A 87 4.96 25.17 -5.19
C ASN A 87 3.46 25.36 -5.45
N ILE A 88 2.77 24.24 -5.58
CA ILE A 88 1.33 24.19 -5.83
C ILE A 88 0.65 23.74 -4.55
N THR A 89 -0.29 24.52 -4.05
CA THR A 89 -1.12 24.19 -2.89
C THR A 89 -2.58 24.15 -3.29
N ILE A 90 -3.27 23.05 -3.00
CA ILE A 90 -4.73 22.94 -3.08
C ILE A 90 -5.25 22.78 -1.66
N SER A 91 -6.12 23.68 -1.21
CA SER A 91 -6.70 23.63 0.14
C SER A 91 -8.22 23.53 0.16
N GLY A 92 -8.87 23.48 -1.00
CA GLY A 92 -10.32 23.35 -1.09
C GLY A 92 -10.84 23.32 -2.52
N GLY A 93 -12.15 23.10 -2.65
CA GLY A 93 -12.88 23.06 -3.91
C GLY A 93 -12.93 21.68 -4.57
N THR A 94 -13.67 21.59 -5.68
CA THR A 94 -13.70 20.40 -6.54
C THR A 94 -12.79 20.62 -7.74
N ILE A 95 -11.66 19.89 -7.78
CA ILE A 95 -10.61 20.09 -8.79
C ILE A 95 -10.54 18.86 -9.69
N THR A 96 -10.65 19.07 -11.00
CA THR A 96 -10.29 18.07 -12.01
C THR A 96 -9.13 18.61 -12.83
N ALA A 97 -7.95 18.00 -12.71
CA ALA A 97 -6.75 18.40 -13.44
C ALA A 97 -6.33 17.29 -14.40
N THR A 98 -6.22 17.60 -15.70
CA THR A 98 -5.88 16.61 -16.73
C THR A 98 -4.69 17.06 -17.55
N GLY A 99 -3.63 16.25 -17.56
CA GLY A 99 -2.43 16.47 -18.35
C GLY A 99 -2.70 16.31 -19.84
N GLY A 100 -2.05 17.14 -20.66
CA GLY A 100 -2.16 17.07 -22.10
C GLY A 100 -1.23 16.02 -22.72
N CYS A 101 -1.68 15.46 -23.84
CA CYS A 101 -0.96 14.45 -24.60
C CYS A 101 -0.44 14.98 -25.93
N ASN A 102 0.76 14.57 -26.33
CA ASN A 102 1.21 14.72 -27.72
C ASN A 102 0.59 13.61 -28.61
N ASN A 103 0.08 14.02 -29.77
CA ASN A 103 -0.52 13.11 -30.76
C ASN A 103 0.49 12.57 -31.79
N ASN A 104 1.79 12.75 -31.59
CA ASN A 104 2.80 12.19 -32.50
C ASN A 104 2.76 10.64 -32.51
N GLU A 105 3.19 10.05 -33.63
CA GLU A 105 3.12 8.61 -33.87
C GLU A 105 3.87 7.78 -32.81
N ALA A 106 4.90 8.37 -32.19
CA ALA A 106 5.66 7.73 -31.12
C ALA A 106 4.93 7.67 -29.76
N GLY A 107 3.88 8.48 -29.55
CA GLY A 107 3.06 8.49 -28.32
C GLY A 107 3.74 8.98 -27.04
N ASN A 108 5.06 9.17 -27.02
CA ASN A 108 5.87 9.40 -25.81
C ASN A 108 5.88 10.87 -25.34
N GLY A 109 4.72 11.46 -25.07
CA GLY A 109 4.62 12.91 -24.85
C GLY A 109 3.58 13.32 -23.82
N GLY A 110 3.62 12.73 -22.63
CA GLY A 110 2.64 12.98 -21.59
C GLY A 110 3.07 13.97 -20.50
N ALA A 111 2.16 14.87 -20.12
CA ALA A 111 2.26 15.69 -18.92
C ALA A 111 1.46 15.10 -17.74
N ALA A 112 1.75 15.59 -16.54
CA ALA A 112 1.02 15.23 -15.33
C ALA A 112 -0.36 15.90 -15.27
N GLY A 113 -1.29 15.33 -14.48
CA GLY A 113 -2.51 16.03 -14.10
C GLY A 113 -2.19 17.28 -13.30
N ILE A 114 -1.46 17.10 -12.20
CA ILE A 114 -0.92 18.18 -11.35
C ILE A 114 0.59 18.00 -11.23
N GLY A 115 1.37 19.03 -11.57
CA GLY A 115 2.83 19.01 -11.48
C GLY A 115 3.50 19.34 -12.81
N GLY A 116 4.40 18.48 -13.28
CA GLY A 116 5.26 18.76 -14.43
C GLY A 116 4.56 18.62 -15.79
N GLY A 117 4.92 19.49 -16.73
CA GLY A 117 4.66 19.25 -18.15
C GLY A 117 5.53 18.11 -18.70
N PHE A 118 5.44 17.84 -19.99
CA PHE A 118 6.35 16.89 -20.65
C PHE A 118 7.82 17.23 -20.36
N ASN A 119 8.66 16.28 -19.93
CA ASN A 119 10.05 16.54 -19.48
C ASN A 119 10.18 17.56 -18.33
N GLY A 120 9.10 17.85 -17.61
CA GLY A 120 9.09 18.67 -16.39
C GLY A 120 8.87 17.82 -15.13
N SER A 121 9.54 18.18 -14.03
CA SER A 121 9.29 17.55 -12.73
C SER A 121 8.05 18.15 -12.06
N GLY A 122 7.38 17.38 -11.21
CA GLY A 122 6.40 17.90 -10.28
C GLY A 122 6.98 17.92 -8.88
N THR A 123 7.21 19.10 -8.30
CA THR A 123 7.83 19.20 -6.97
C THR A 123 7.03 20.08 -6.02
N ASP A 124 7.12 19.82 -4.71
CA ASP A 124 6.53 20.68 -3.68
C ASP A 124 5.02 20.91 -3.93
N ILE A 125 4.31 19.81 -4.10
CA ILE A 125 2.86 19.78 -4.33
C ILE A 125 2.20 19.43 -3.00
N LYS A 126 1.33 20.32 -2.52
CA LYS A 126 0.61 20.15 -1.26
C LYS A 126 -0.90 20.12 -1.50
N ILE A 127 -1.58 19.08 -1.03
CA ILE A 127 -3.04 19.00 -1.03
C ILE A 127 -3.49 18.86 0.43
N THR A 128 -4.28 19.82 0.89
CA THR A 128 -4.69 19.98 2.31
C THR A 128 -6.20 20.04 2.50
N GLY A 129 -6.96 20.05 1.40
CA GLY A 129 -8.42 20.04 1.42
C GLY A 129 -8.98 19.93 0.01
N GLY A 130 -10.26 19.61 -0.07
CA GLY A 130 -11.03 19.54 -1.31
C GLY A 130 -11.09 18.13 -1.91
N ASN A 131 -11.84 18.03 -3.01
CA ASN A 131 -11.98 16.81 -3.81
C ASN A 131 -11.17 16.97 -5.10
N VAL A 132 -10.03 16.31 -5.18
CA VAL A 132 -9.05 16.47 -6.27
C VAL A 132 -8.98 15.20 -7.09
N THR A 133 -9.36 15.29 -8.35
CA THR A 133 -9.10 14.26 -9.36
C THR A 133 -7.95 14.74 -10.26
N ALA A 134 -6.84 14.01 -10.26
CA ALA A 134 -5.66 14.31 -11.04
C ALA A 134 -5.38 13.19 -12.04
N ASN A 135 -5.56 13.48 -13.32
CA ASN A 135 -5.39 12.52 -14.41
C ASN A 135 -4.12 12.86 -15.18
N GLY A 136 -3.18 11.93 -15.18
CA GLY A 136 -2.10 11.90 -16.15
C GLY A 136 -2.66 11.88 -17.56
N SER A 137 -1.84 12.32 -18.50
CA SER A 137 -2.24 12.45 -19.89
C SER A 137 -2.79 11.13 -20.49
N ARG A 138 -3.96 11.24 -21.13
CA ARG A 138 -4.62 10.16 -21.88
C ARG A 138 -4.97 10.65 -23.28
N LYS A 139 -4.84 9.80 -24.29
CA LYS A 139 -5.27 10.19 -25.64
C LYS A 139 -6.79 10.32 -25.69
N PRO A 140 -7.35 11.24 -26.50
CA PRO A 140 -8.80 11.42 -26.63
C PRO A 140 -9.55 10.17 -27.12
N ASP A 141 -8.89 9.31 -27.88
CA ASP A 141 -9.42 8.03 -28.38
C ASP A 141 -9.37 6.90 -27.34
N GLY A 142 -8.95 7.21 -26.11
CA GLY A 142 -8.82 6.27 -25.01
C GLY A 142 -7.60 5.34 -25.13
N THR A 143 -6.82 5.43 -26.22
CA THR A 143 -5.62 4.60 -26.41
C THR A 143 -4.48 5.07 -25.54
N SER A 144 -3.70 4.10 -25.06
CA SER A 144 -2.63 4.33 -24.11
C SER A 144 -1.35 4.70 -24.87
N GLY A 145 -0.91 5.95 -24.71
CA GLY A 145 0.38 6.42 -25.25
C GLY A 145 1.09 7.43 -24.34
N CYS A 146 0.34 8.35 -23.76
CA CYS A 146 0.88 9.41 -22.91
C CYS A 146 1.18 8.90 -21.50
N GLN A 147 2.21 9.47 -20.87
CA GLN A 147 3.04 8.80 -19.88
C GLN A 147 3.33 9.67 -18.63
N GLY A 148 2.56 10.74 -18.39
CA GLY A 148 2.71 11.56 -17.17
C GLY A 148 2.00 10.94 -15.96
N ALA A 149 2.40 11.36 -14.76
CA ALA A 149 1.74 10.94 -13.51
C ALA A 149 0.35 11.57 -13.34
N GLY A 150 -0.48 11.03 -12.44
CA GLY A 150 -1.66 11.76 -11.96
C GLY A 150 -1.21 13.04 -11.25
N ILE A 151 -0.43 12.87 -10.18
CA ILE A 151 0.22 13.94 -9.42
C ILE A 151 1.73 13.71 -9.43
N GLY A 152 2.49 14.70 -9.91
CA GLY A 152 3.96 14.65 -9.92
C GLY A 152 4.55 14.92 -11.30
N GLY A 153 5.41 14.04 -11.79
CA GLY A 153 6.23 14.27 -12.98
C GLY A 153 5.51 14.06 -14.33
N GLY A 154 5.94 14.81 -15.35
CA GLY A 154 5.67 14.42 -16.73
C GLY A 154 6.60 13.31 -17.21
N TYR A 155 6.49 12.93 -18.48
CA TYR A 155 7.39 11.92 -19.07
C TYR A 155 8.87 12.26 -18.82
N GLY A 156 9.66 11.24 -18.45
CA GLY A 156 11.10 11.35 -18.25
C GLY A 156 11.50 12.00 -16.92
N LYS A 157 10.56 12.39 -16.07
CA LYS A 157 10.80 13.17 -14.84
C LYS A 157 10.03 12.66 -13.64
N GLY A 158 10.60 12.90 -12.48
CA GLY A 158 10.06 12.46 -11.20
C GLY A 158 9.01 13.40 -10.61
N GLY A 159 8.27 12.86 -9.65
CA GLY A 159 7.46 13.61 -8.71
C GLY A 159 8.11 13.54 -7.33
N THR A 160 8.43 14.68 -6.73
CA THR A 160 9.16 14.73 -5.45
C THR A 160 8.56 15.72 -4.48
N ASN A 161 8.59 15.44 -3.17
CA ASN A 161 8.01 16.30 -2.13
C ASN A 161 6.52 16.54 -2.37
N ILE A 162 5.75 15.45 -2.40
CA ILE A 162 4.30 15.48 -2.57
C ILE A 162 3.67 15.19 -1.21
N SER A 163 2.86 16.11 -0.70
CA SER A 163 2.19 15.99 0.60
C SER A 163 0.68 16.08 0.44
N ILE A 164 -0.03 15.06 0.94
CA ILE A 164 -1.49 15.01 0.98
C ILE A 164 -1.93 14.83 2.44
N SER A 165 -2.76 15.74 2.94
CA SER A 165 -3.12 15.81 4.36
C SER A 165 -4.52 16.39 4.57
N GLY A 166 -5.11 16.20 5.75
CA GLY A 166 -6.38 16.82 6.16
C GLY A 166 -7.58 15.89 6.03
N GLU A 167 -8.46 15.90 7.03
CA GLU A 167 -9.62 14.99 7.12
C GLU A 167 -10.66 15.21 5.99
N ASP A 168 -10.75 16.43 5.46
CA ASP A 168 -11.66 16.79 4.35
C ASP A 168 -11.00 16.67 2.97
N THR A 169 -9.84 16.02 2.88
CA THR A 169 -9.08 15.85 1.64
C THR A 169 -9.39 14.51 1.00
N VAL A 170 -9.94 14.55 -0.21
CA VAL A 170 -10.15 13.36 -1.05
C VAL A 170 -9.36 13.52 -2.34
N VAL A 171 -8.46 12.58 -2.62
CA VAL A 171 -7.61 12.60 -3.83
C VAL A 171 -7.78 11.33 -4.63
N ASN A 172 -8.12 11.47 -5.91
CA ASN A 172 -8.10 10.39 -6.90
C ASN A 172 -7.03 10.70 -7.95
N ALA A 173 -5.91 10.00 -7.91
CA ALA A 173 -4.77 10.22 -8.77
C ALA A 173 -4.57 9.05 -9.73
N ASN A 174 -4.68 9.32 -11.03
CA ASN A 174 -4.62 8.30 -12.09
C ASN A 174 -3.45 8.57 -13.02
N GLY A 175 -2.51 7.64 -13.11
CA GLY A 175 -1.38 7.73 -14.02
C GLY A 175 -1.79 7.64 -15.49
N GLY A 176 -1.04 8.31 -16.37
CA GLY A 176 -1.01 7.97 -17.80
C GLY A 176 -0.39 6.58 -17.99
N LYS A 177 -0.37 6.05 -19.23
CA LYS A 177 -0.02 4.64 -19.55
C LYS A 177 1.11 4.03 -18.72
N TYR A 178 2.20 4.74 -18.49
CA TYR A 178 3.36 4.26 -17.73
C TYR A 178 3.73 5.19 -16.56
N GLY A 179 2.89 6.18 -16.26
CA GLY A 179 3.08 7.08 -15.12
C GLY A 179 2.47 6.47 -13.85
N ALA A 180 2.99 6.89 -12.70
CA ALA A 180 2.39 6.57 -11.42
C ALA A 180 1.07 7.32 -11.22
N GLY A 181 0.22 6.82 -10.32
CA GLY A 181 -0.90 7.62 -9.80
C GLY A 181 -0.35 8.87 -9.12
N ILE A 182 0.52 8.68 -8.13
CA ILE A 182 1.24 9.74 -7.41
C ILE A 182 2.74 9.46 -7.48
N GLY A 183 3.52 10.41 -7.99
CA GLY A 183 4.97 10.33 -8.08
C GLY A 183 5.49 10.56 -9.50
N GLY A 184 6.23 9.59 -10.03
CA GLY A 184 6.94 9.75 -11.30
C GLY A 184 6.07 9.59 -12.55
N GLY A 185 6.37 10.38 -13.59
CA GLY A 185 5.97 10.00 -14.96
C GLY A 185 6.80 8.79 -15.41
N ALA A 186 6.56 8.27 -16.62
CA ALA A 186 7.38 7.18 -17.15
C ALA A 186 8.87 7.56 -17.14
N MET A 187 9.74 6.61 -16.76
CA MET A 187 11.16 6.78 -16.49
C MET A 187 11.50 7.70 -15.31
N GLY A 188 10.50 8.22 -14.60
CA GLY A 188 10.66 9.10 -13.44
C GLY A 188 10.44 8.39 -12.11
N ALA A 189 11.19 8.83 -11.11
CA ALA A 189 11.05 8.35 -9.73
C ALA A 189 9.90 9.08 -9.02
N GLY A 190 9.29 8.41 -8.04
CA GLY A 190 8.45 9.04 -7.03
C GLY A 190 9.18 9.04 -5.70
N GLU A 191 9.53 10.22 -5.19
CA GLU A 191 10.35 10.32 -3.98
C GLU A 191 9.75 11.31 -2.98
N ASN A 192 9.92 11.07 -1.68
CA ASN A 192 9.45 11.97 -0.62
C ASN A 192 7.94 12.24 -0.74
N ILE A 193 7.15 11.18 -0.68
CA ILE A 193 5.69 11.24 -0.77
C ILE A 193 5.12 11.00 0.62
N THR A 194 4.32 11.94 1.13
CA THR A 194 3.71 11.84 2.47
C THR A 194 2.19 11.95 2.37
N ILE A 195 1.49 10.97 2.92
CA ILE A 195 0.03 10.98 3.06
C ILE A 195 -0.30 10.87 4.55
N SER A 196 -1.06 11.82 5.08
CA SER A 196 -1.22 11.98 6.53
C SER A 196 -2.53 12.65 6.95
N ASP A 197 -2.71 12.82 8.25
CA ASP A 197 -3.72 13.70 8.86
C ASP A 197 -5.16 13.45 8.38
N GLY A 198 -5.53 12.18 8.14
CA GLY A 198 -6.90 11.79 7.81
C GLY A 198 -7.29 11.91 6.34
N ALA A 199 -6.33 12.16 5.45
CA ALA A 199 -6.62 12.21 4.01
C ALA A 199 -7.11 10.87 3.46
N HIS A 200 -8.02 10.92 2.49
CA HIS A 200 -8.50 9.77 1.72
C HIS A 200 -7.90 9.81 0.32
N VAL A 201 -7.02 8.87 -0.01
CA VAL A 201 -6.31 8.81 -1.28
C VAL A 201 -6.56 7.51 -2.02
N THR A 202 -7.00 7.61 -3.26
CA THR A 202 -6.98 6.51 -4.24
C THR A 202 -5.94 6.85 -5.31
N ALA A 203 -4.94 5.99 -5.48
CA ALA A 203 -3.85 6.19 -6.42
C ALA A 203 -3.71 4.99 -7.35
N ASN A 204 -3.98 5.20 -8.63
CA ASN A 204 -3.96 4.17 -9.66
C ASN A 204 -2.81 4.43 -10.64
N GLY A 205 -1.87 3.51 -10.72
CA GLY A 205 -0.85 3.51 -11.76
C GLY A 205 -1.45 3.27 -13.14
N GLY A 206 -0.82 3.82 -14.18
CA GLY A 206 -1.05 3.31 -15.53
C GLY A 206 -0.50 1.90 -15.68
N ALA A 207 -0.77 1.23 -16.81
CA ALA A 207 -0.38 -0.14 -17.20
C ALA A 207 0.93 -0.73 -16.64
N GLN A 208 1.95 0.07 -16.30
CA GLN A 208 3.21 -0.40 -15.71
C GLN A 208 3.76 0.53 -14.60
N GLY A 209 3.00 1.58 -14.25
CA GLY A 209 3.38 2.53 -13.20
C GLY A 209 2.88 2.08 -11.83
N ALA A 210 3.52 2.54 -10.77
CA ALA A 210 3.05 2.30 -9.42
C ALA A 210 1.76 3.06 -9.11
N GLY A 211 0.98 2.59 -8.14
CA GLY A 211 -0.08 3.42 -7.55
C GLY A 211 0.53 4.69 -6.95
N ILE A 212 1.44 4.49 -5.99
CA ILE A 212 2.25 5.54 -5.35
C ILE A 212 3.73 5.19 -5.51
N GLY A 213 4.51 6.10 -6.10
CA GLY A 213 5.95 5.94 -6.29
C GLY A 213 6.39 6.14 -7.74
N GLY A 214 7.14 5.19 -8.28
CA GLY A 214 7.79 5.34 -9.59
C GLY A 214 6.89 5.07 -10.80
N GLY A 215 7.17 5.74 -11.91
CA GLY A 215 6.65 5.34 -13.24
C GLY A 215 7.43 4.16 -13.82
N SER A 216 6.99 3.59 -14.94
CA SER A 216 7.72 2.48 -15.61
C SER A 216 8.99 2.98 -16.30
N GLY A 217 10.11 2.28 -16.12
CA GLY A 217 11.37 2.53 -16.82
C GLY A 217 12.62 2.59 -15.93
N ILE A 218 13.75 3.04 -16.51
CA ILE A 218 15.11 2.99 -15.91
C ILE A 218 15.24 3.88 -14.65
N GLY A 219 14.34 4.84 -14.44
CA GLY A 219 14.29 5.68 -13.23
C GLY A 219 13.06 5.45 -12.36
N GLY A 220 12.33 4.35 -12.58
CA GLY A 220 11.03 4.07 -12.00
C GLY A 220 11.02 3.66 -10.53
N ASN A 221 11.89 4.22 -9.70
CA ASN A 221 11.94 3.90 -8.28
C ASN A 221 10.86 4.66 -7.51
N GLY A 222 10.29 4.03 -6.49
CA GLY A 222 9.52 4.69 -5.45
C GLY A 222 10.32 4.68 -4.16
N SER A 223 10.65 5.84 -3.59
CA SER A 223 11.41 5.91 -2.34
C SER A 223 10.93 6.98 -1.38
N ASN A 224 11.24 6.84 -0.09
CA ASN A 224 10.85 7.76 0.97
C ASN A 224 9.34 8.03 0.95
N ILE A 225 8.56 6.97 1.05
CA ILE A 225 7.09 7.05 1.04
C ILE A 225 6.61 6.85 2.47
N THR A 226 5.91 7.84 3.01
CA THR A 226 5.39 7.80 4.39
C THR A 226 3.87 7.92 4.39
N ILE A 227 3.19 6.99 5.06
CA ILE A 227 1.76 7.05 5.33
C ILE A 227 1.56 7.02 6.84
N SER A 228 0.83 7.98 7.39
CA SER A 228 0.62 8.11 8.83
C SER A 228 -0.74 8.71 9.16
N GLY A 229 -1.09 8.74 10.46
CA GLY A 229 -2.35 9.30 10.96
C GLY A 229 -3.49 8.30 10.99
N ASP A 230 -4.13 8.17 12.14
CA ASP A 230 -5.07 7.09 12.47
C ASP A 230 -6.27 6.99 11.52
N LYS A 231 -6.73 8.13 10.99
CA LYS A 231 -7.88 8.22 10.07
C LYS A 231 -7.50 8.19 8.60
N THR A 232 -6.20 8.21 8.29
CA THR A 232 -5.74 8.25 6.90
C THR A 232 -6.16 6.97 6.19
N TYR A 233 -6.68 7.08 4.98
CA TYR A 233 -7.07 5.96 4.14
C TYR A 233 -6.36 6.05 2.80
N VAL A 234 -5.63 5.00 2.43
CA VAL A 234 -4.90 4.93 1.17
C VAL A 234 -5.24 3.63 0.45
N GLU A 235 -5.72 3.74 -0.78
CA GLU A 235 -5.82 2.63 -1.72
C GLU A 235 -4.87 2.90 -2.89
N ALA A 236 -3.83 2.08 -3.01
CA ALA A 236 -2.79 2.23 -4.01
C ALA A 236 -2.71 0.98 -4.89
N THR A 237 -3.05 1.13 -6.16
CA THR A 237 -3.08 0.03 -7.13
C THR A 237 -2.08 0.28 -8.24
N GLY A 238 -1.12 -0.64 -8.37
CA GLY A 238 -0.19 -0.66 -9.48
C GLY A 238 -0.86 -1.17 -10.76
N GLY A 239 -0.52 -0.59 -11.90
CA GLY A 239 -1.05 -1.07 -13.17
C GLY A 239 -0.31 -2.32 -13.65
N GLY A 240 -1.01 -3.13 -14.46
CA GLY A 240 -0.44 -4.27 -15.17
C GLY A 240 -0.93 -4.32 -16.62
N ASP A 241 -0.06 -4.76 -17.53
CA ASP A 241 -0.41 -5.13 -18.90
C ASP A 241 0.14 -6.51 -19.26
N ALA A 242 0.15 -6.85 -20.56
CA ALA A 242 0.61 -8.15 -21.02
C ALA A 242 2.11 -8.39 -20.79
N GLU A 243 2.90 -7.36 -20.48
CA GLU A 243 4.36 -7.48 -20.40
C GLU A 243 4.91 -7.17 -19.02
N ALA A 244 4.24 -6.30 -18.25
CA ALA A 244 4.82 -5.70 -17.06
C ALA A 244 3.79 -5.16 -16.08
N ALA A 245 4.24 -4.89 -14.85
CA ALA A 245 3.43 -4.36 -13.78
C ALA A 245 4.22 -3.42 -12.86
N GLY A 246 3.53 -2.43 -12.30
CA GLY A 246 4.02 -1.58 -11.22
C GLY A 246 3.47 -1.99 -9.85
N ALA A 247 4.16 -1.63 -8.78
CA ALA A 247 3.74 -1.94 -7.42
C ALA A 247 2.51 -1.12 -7.00
N GLY A 248 1.79 -1.57 -5.96
CA GLY A 248 0.79 -0.72 -5.31
C GLY A 248 1.46 0.54 -4.74
N ILE A 249 2.43 0.32 -3.86
CA ILE A 249 3.30 1.35 -3.28
C ILE A 249 4.77 0.96 -3.51
N GLY A 250 5.54 1.83 -4.17
CA GLY A 250 6.96 1.64 -4.43
C GLY A 250 7.32 1.76 -5.91
N GLY A 251 8.00 0.75 -6.45
CA GLY A 251 8.59 0.80 -7.78
C GLY A 251 7.61 0.56 -8.93
N GLY A 252 7.82 1.26 -10.05
CA GLY A 252 7.22 0.92 -11.34
C GLY A 252 7.97 -0.25 -12.01
N PHE A 253 7.56 -0.65 -13.21
CA PHE A 253 8.27 -1.68 -13.96
C PHE A 253 9.72 -1.33 -14.31
N SER A 254 10.62 -2.30 -14.20
CA SER A 254 12.03 -2.24 -14.60
C SER A 254 12.23 -2.55 -16.10
N GLY A 255 12.61 -1.55 -16.89
CA GLY A 255 12.91 -1.72 -18.31
C GLY A 255 14.20 -2.49 -18.65
N ARG A 256 14.45 -2.71 -19.96
CA ARG A 256 15.57 -3.52 -20.52
C ARG A 256 16.99 -3.15 -20.07
N TYR A 257 17.22 -1.94 -19.57
CA TYR A 257 18.57 -1.35 -19.41
C TYR A 257 18.93 -1.00 -17.95
N GLY A 258 18.97 -2.00 -17.07
CA GLY A 258 19.91 -2.01 -15.94
C GLY A 258 19.37 -1.68 -14.56
N ASN A 259 18.34 -0.84 -14.45
CA ASN A 259 17.82 -0.44 -13.14
C ASN A 259 16.51 -1.16 -12.82
N VAL A 260 16.47 -1.75 -11.63
CA VAL A 260 15.30 -2.37 -11.03
C VAL A 260 14.34 -1.29 -10.53
N GLY A 261 13.04 -1.41 -10.77
CA GLY A 261 12.04 -0.50 -10.22
C GLY A 261 11.86 -0.80 -8.74
N LYS A 262 12.71 -0.19 -7.91
CA LYS A 262 12.76 -0.46 -6.48
C LYS A 262 11.65 0.28 -5.75
N GLY A 263 11.07 -0.37 -4.75
CA GLY A 263 10.40 0.32 -3.65
C GLY A 263 11.33 0.34 -2.46
N SER A 264 11.77 1.52 -2.01
CA SER A 264 12.63 1.65 -0.84
C SER A 264 12.13 2.65 0.19
N ASP A 265 12.53 2.50 1.45
CA ASP A 265 12.29 3.48 2.50
C ASP A 265 10.79 3.83 2.60
N ILE A 266 9.97 2.78 2.66
CA ILE A 266 8.51 2.87 2.74
C ILE A 266 8.12 2.68 4.20
N THR A 267 7.44 3.66 4.78
CA THR A 267 7.06 3.66 6.19
C THR A 267 5.56 3.89 6.33
N ILE A 268 4.87 2.97 7.00
CA ILE A 268 3.43 3.08 7.30
C ILE A 268 3.26 3.02 8.81
N GLU A 269 2.86 4.11 9.44
CA GLU A 269 2.82 4.25 10.91
C GLU A 269 1.39 4.39 11.46
N GLY A 270 0.39 4.48 10.60
CA GLY A 270 -1.01 4.62 10.98
C GLY A 270 -1.96 4.60 9.78
N GLY A 271 -3.25 4.61 10.07
CA GLY A 271 -4.30 4.61 9.06
C GLY A 271 -4.57 3.24 8.47
N THR A 272 -5.45 3.20 7.45
CA THR A 272 -5.74 2.02 6.66
C THR A 272 -5.08 2.13 5.29
N VAL A 273 -4.24 1.16 4.94
CA VAL A 273 -3.53 1.11 3.66
C VAL A 273 -3.84 -0.18 2.94
N ILE A 274 -4.38 -0.07 1.73
CA ILE A 274 -4.63 -1.19 0.81
C ILE A 274 -3.71 -0.99 -0.38
N ALA A 275 -2.73 -1.88 -0.54
CA ALA A 275 -1.74 -1.80 -1.60
C ALA A 275 -1.80 -3.05 -2.48
N THR A 276 -2.14 -2.89 -3.75
CA THR A 276 -2.28 -3.99 -4.70
C THR A 276 -1.28 -3.84 -5.84
N GLY A 277 -0.39 -4.81 -5.99
CA GLY A 277 0.57 -4.88 -7.08
C GLY A 277 -0.12 -5.27 -8.39
N GLY A 278 0.36 -4.72 -9.51
CA GLY A 278 -0.16 -5.08 -10.82
C GLY A 278 0.16 -6.54 -11.17
N SER A 279 -0.77 -7.19 -11.89
CA SER A 279 -0.57 -8.53 -12.45
C SER A 279 -0.37 -8.48 -13.95
N VAL A 280 0.51 -9.34 -14.45
CA VAL A 280 0.71 -9.54 -15.89
C VAL A 280 -0.17 -10.67 -16.39
N THR A 281 -0.83 -10.46 -17.53
CA THR A 281 -1.78 -11.44 -18.10
C THR A 281 -1.14 -12.47 -19.03
N SER A 282 0.17 -12.41 -19.28
CA SER A 282 0.89 -13.35 -20.13
C SER A 282 1.67 -14.38 -19.32
N ASP A 283 1.88 -15.57 -19.91
CA ASP A 283 2.66 -16.66 -19.32
C ASP A 283 4.16 -16.32 -19.12
N SER A 284 4.59 -15.14 -19.59
CA SER A 284 5.99 -14.71 -19.68
C SER A 284 6.29 -13.38 -18.97
N GLY A 285 5.39 -12.92 -18.11
CA GLY A 285 5.61 -11.73 -17.27
C GLY A 285 5.31 -11.99 -15.80
N GLY A 286 6.12 -11.39 -14.93
CA GLY A 286 5.89 -11.40 -13.49
C GLY A 286 5.09 -10.18 -13.04
N GLY A 287 4.32 -10.34 -11.96
CA GLY A 287 3.63 -9.26 -11.27
C GLY A 287 4.57 -8.40 -10.41
N ALA A 288 4.00 -7.36 -9.84
CA ALA A 288 4.68 -6.46 -8.92
C ALA A 288 4.21 -6.67 -7.47
N ALA A 289 4.97 -6.19 -6.50
CA ALA A 289 4.59 -6.29 -5.11
C ALA A 289 3.40 -5.38 -4.77
N GLY A 290 2.64 -5.75 -3.73
CA GLY A 290 1.70 -4.82 -3.11
C GLY A 290 2.44 -3.59 -2.58
N ILE A 291 3.44 -3.83 -1.74
CA ILE A 291 4.36 -2.82 -1.21
C ILE A 291 5.80 -3.27 -1.51
N GLY A 292 6.55 -2.45 -2.23
CA GLY A 292 7.95 -2.71 -2.57
C GLY A 292 8.23 -2.64 -4.06
N GLY A 293 8.80 -3.70 -4.61
CA GLY A 293 9.35 -3.71 -5.97
C GLY A 293 8.32 -3.87 -7.09
N GLY A 294 8.56 -3.18 -8.20
CA GLY A 294 7.84 -3.41 -9.46
C GLY A 294 8.27 -4.71 -10.16
N SER A 295 7.58 -5.09 -11.23
CA SER A 295 8.01 -6.27 -12.01
C SER A 295 9.23 -5.97 -12.88
N GLY A 296 9.87 -7.01 -13.42
CA GLY A 296 11.02 -6.88 -14.31
C GLY A 296 10.83 -7.54 -15.67
N TYR A 297 11.83 -7.36 -16.56
CA TYR A 297 11.76 -7.73 -17.97
C TYR A 297 12.42 -9.08 -18.29
N ALA A 298 11.64 -10.05 -18.78
CA ALA A 298 12.12 -11.31 -19.35
C ALA A 298 12.83 -11.09 -20.72
N PRO A 299 13.97 -11.75 -21.03
CA PRO A 299 14.50 -12.99 -20.46
C PRO A 299 15.67 -12.78 -19.48
N ARG A 300 15.72 -11.64 -18.79
CA ARG A 300 16.79 -11.38 -17.80
C ARG A 300 16.32 -11.80 -16.43
N ASP A 301 16.91 -12.88 -15.98
CA ASP A 301 16.57 -13.65 -14.80
C ASP A 301 16.93 -12.98 -13.44
N ASP A 302 17.38 -11.72 -13.42
CA ASP A 302 17.97 -11.09 -12.23
C ASP A 302 17.43 -9.67 -11.92
N LYS A 303 16.30 -9.25 -12.51
CA LYS A 303 15.90 -7.82 -12.53
C LYS A 303 14.48 -7.48 -12.11
N ALA A 304 13.84 -8.33 -11.33
CA ALA A 304 12.63 -7.90 -10.64
C ALA A 304 12.94 -6.76 -9.65
N GLY A 305 11.98 -5.86 -9.44
CA GLY A 305 12.11 -4.76 -8.49
C GLY A 305 12.32 -5.26 -7.08
N ASN A 306 13.23 -4.62 -6.34
CA ASN A 306 13.47 -4.95 -4.93
C ASN A 306 12.49 -4.19 -4.02
N GLY A 307 12.16 -4.79 -2.89
CA GLY A 307 11.57 -4.10 -1.74
C GLY A 307 12.62 -3.96 -0.63
N GLU A 308 13.04 -2.73 -0.33
CA GLU A 308 14.15 -2.47 0.60
C GLU A 308 13.68 -1.50 1.70
N HIS A 309 14.03 -1.72 2.97
CA HIS A 309 13.70 -0.81 4.07
C HIS A 309 12.20 -0.49 4.15
N ILE A 310 11.38 -1.52 4.39
CA ILE A 310 9.92 -1.40 4.49
C ILE A 310 9.54 -1.56 5.96
N TYR A 311 8.96 -0.50 6.54
CA TYR A 311 8.58 -0.47 7.93
C TYR A 311 7.08 -0.28 8.09
N ILE A 312 6.44 -1.20 8.81
CA ILE A 312 5.04 -1.06 9.21
C ILE A 312 4.99 -0.98 10.73
N LYS A 313 4.50 0.13 11.26
CA LYS A 313 4.68 0.54 12.65
C LYS A 313 3.38 0.98 13.29
N GLY A 314 3.41 1.16 14.60
CA GLY A 314 2.34 1.82 15.35
C GLY A 314 1.02 1.07 15.25
N ASP A 315 -0.08 1.78 14.94
CA ASP A 315 -1.43 1.21 14.81
C ASP A 315 -1.86 1.04 13.34
N ALA A 316 -0.89 0.94 12.41
CA ALA A 316 -1.17 0.79 10.99
C ALA A 316 -2.03 -0.45 10.69
N ASN A 317 -3.03 -0.29 9.82
CA ASN A 317 -3.84 -1.39 9.29
C ASN A 317 -3.55 -1.57 7.79
N VAL A 318 -2.71 -2.54 7.46
CA VAL A 318 -2.16 -2.74 6.11
C VAL A 318 -2.71 -4.02 5.49
N THR A 319 -3.25 -3.91 4.28
CA THR A 319 -3.51 -5.03 3.39
C THR A 319 -2.62 -4.91 2.16
N ALA A 320 -1.72 -5.85 1.93
CA ALA A 320 -0.78 -5.82 0.81
C ALA A 320 -0.91 -7.09 -0.05
N LYS A 321 -1.28 -6.91 -1.32
CA LYS A 321 -1.50 -8.01 -2.27
C LYS A 321 -0.51 -7.94 -3.42
N GLY A 322 0.25 -9.03 -3.60
CA GLY A 322 1.16 -9.19 -4.73
C GLY A 322 0.42 -9.53 -6.01
N GLY A 323 0.94 -9.02 -7.14
CA GLY A 323 0.55 -9.51 -8.46
C GLY A 323 1.25 -10.83 -8.80
N ASN A 324 0.87 -11.47 -9.91
CA ASN A 324 1.29 -12.84 -10.30
C ASN A 324 2.78 -13.17 -10.02
N GLY A 325 3.03 -14.07 -9.06
CA GLY A 325 4.34 -14.53 -8.63
C GLY A 325 5.17 -13.56 -7.78
N ALA A 326 4.65 -12.39 -7.42
CA ALA A 326 5.31 -11.38 -6.58
C ALA A 326 4.84 -11.44 -5.11
N ALA A 327 5.58 -10.76 -4.23
CA ALA A 327 5.24 -10.67 -2.82
C ALA A 327 4.06 -9.74 -2.55
N GLY A 328 3.32 -9.99 -1.47
CA GLY A 328 2.49 -8.95 -0.87
C GLY A 328 3.34 -7.76 -0.44
N ILE A 329 4.41 -8.02 0.32
CA ILE A 329 5.41 -7.04 0.75
C ILE A 329 6.81 -7.53 0.40
N GLY A 330 7.58 -6.75 -0.35
CA GLY A 330 8.97 -7.06 -0.70
C GLY A 330 9.23 -7.03 -2.21
N GLY A 331 9.75 -8.13 -2.75
CA GLY A 331 10.19 -8.22 -4.14
C GLY A 331 9.05 -8.35 -5.15
N GLY A 332 9.19 -7.66 -6.28
CA GLY A 332 8.43 -7.94 -7.49
C GLY A 332 8.85 -9.26 -8.13
N ASN A 333 8.30 -9.60 -9.30
CA ASN A 333 8.62 -10.84 -10.02
C ASN A 333 9.00 -10.62 -11.49
N THR A 334 9.81 -11.51 -12.04
CA THR A 334 10.12 -11.66 -13.47
C THR A 334 10.27 -13.15 -13.78
N ASN A 335 9.34 -13.76 -14.53
CA ASN A 335 9.44 -15.17 -14.94
C ASN A 335 9.85 -16.14 -13.80
N ASN A 336 9.15 -16.07 -12.67
CA ASN A 336 9.41 -16.90 -11.48
C ASN A 336 10.75 -16.61 -10.80
N LYS A 337 11.25 -15.39 -10.95
CA LYS A 337 12.41 -14.87 -10.21
C LYS A 337 12.05 -13.57 -9.55
N MET A 338 12.10 -13.59 -8.22
CA MET A 338 11.71 -12.45 -7.42
C MET A 338 12.85 -11.45 -7.25
N GLY A 339 12.48 -10.19 -6.98
CA GLY A 339 13.41 -9.17 -6.55
C GLY A 339 13.89 -9.42 -5.13
N ASP A 340 14.90 -8.68 -4.70
CA ASP A 340 15.39 -8.79 -3.33
C ASP A 340 14.39 -8.21 -2.33
N ALA A 341 14.47 -8.69 -1.10
CA ALA A 341 13.73 -8.16 0.04
C ALA A 341 14.69 -8.02 1.22
N ILE A 342 14.95 -6.78 1.62
CA ILE A 342 15.95 -6.46 2.65
C ILE A 342 15.32 -5.51 3.65
N ASP A 343 15.50 -5.83 4.93
CA ASP A 343 15.09 -4.98 6.06
C ASP A 343 13.60 -4.61 5.98
N ILE A 344 12.77 -5.64 6.09
CA ILE A 344 11.33 -5.48 6.27
C ILE A 344 11.06 -5.71 7.75
N VAL A 345 10.44 -4.73 8.41
CA VAL A 345 10.17 -4.78 9.85
C VAL A 345 8.73 -4.40 10.13
N ILE A 346 8.07 -5.18 10.98
CA ILE A 346 6.75 -4.88 11.51
C ILE A 346 6.85 -4.71 13.03
N GLU A 347 6.39 -3.56 13.52
CA GLU A 347 6.51 -3.17 14.93
C GLU A 347 5.25 -2.53 15.51
N GLY A 348 5.22 -2.43 16.84
CA GLY A 348 4.06 -1.91 17.58
C GLY A 348 2.81 -2.78 17.43
N ASN A 349 1.64 -2.14 17.34
CA ASN A 349 0.34 -2.80 17.29
C ASN A 349 -0.21 -2.89 15.86
N ALA A 350 0.67 -2.96 14.86
CA ALA A 350 0.30 -2.98 13.46
C ALA A 350 -0.51 -4.24 13.11
N LYS A 351 -1.55 -4.06 12.30
CA LYS A 351 -2.37 -5.15 11.74
C LYS A 351 -2.01 -5.28 10.27
N VAL A 352 -1.38 -6.38 9.91
CA VAL A 352 -0.86 -6.61 8.56
C VAL A 352 -1.48 -7.88 7.99
N THR A 353 -2.18 -7.74 6.88
CA THR A 353 -2.64 -8.85 6.05
C THR A 353 -1.89 -8.83 4.73
N THR A 354 -1.25 -9.92 4.37
CA THR A 354 -0.61 -10.08 3.05
C THR A 354 -1.25 -11.19 2.26
N GLU A 355 -1.31 -11.02 0.94
CA GLU A 355 -1.69 -12.06 0.00
C GLU A 355 -0.59 -12.17 -1.07
N ALA A 356 0.04 -13.33 -1.14
CA ALA A 356 1.04 -13.63 -2.13
C ALA A 356 0.43 -13.63 -3.53
N GLY A 357 1.17 -13.15 -4.53
CA GLY A 357 0.86 -13.44 -5.92
C GLY A 357 1.43 -14.78 -6.39
N GLY A 358 2.35 -15.36 -5.62
CA GLY A 358 3.04 -16.63 -5.87
C GLY A 358 3.31 -17.38 -4.56
N ASP A 359 4.54 -17.84 -4.39
CA ASP A 359 4.95 -18.64 -3.23
C ASP A 359 5.36 -17.80 -2.01
N VAL A 360 5.54 -16.49 -2.19
CA VAL A 360 6.08 -15.59 -1.17
C VAL A 360 5.05 -14.50 -0.86
N SER A 361 4.67 -14.35 0.41
CA SER A 361 3.76 -13.31 0.88
C SER A 361 4.53 -12.09 1.40
N ILE A 362 5.61 -12.30 2.16
CA ILE A 362 6.52 -11.28 2.65
C ILE A 362 7.94 -11.77 2.45
N GLY A 363 8.65 -11.15 1.50
CA GLY A 363 10.00 -11.58 1.14
C GLY A 363 10.35 -11.33 -0.31
N GLY A 364 11.34 -12.08 -0.80
CA GLY A 364 11.95 -11.85 -2.10
C GLY A 364 12.65 -13.08 -2.65
N LYS A 365 13.72 -12.88 -3.42
CA LYS A 365 14.47 -13.95 -4.12
C LYS A 365 14.99 -15.08 -3.21
N ASN A 366 15.16 -14.79 -1.92
CA ASN A 366 15.63 -15.76 -0.92
C ASN A 366 14.47 -16.53 -0.26
N GLY A 367 13.23 -16.31 -0.72
CA GLY A 367 12.02 -16.91 -0.18
C GLY A 367 11.32 -16.02 0.84
N GLU A 368 10.40 -16.65 1.57
CA GLU A 368 9.63 -16.05 2.66
C GLU A 368 10.55 -15.64 3.81
N ILE A 369 10.36 -14.43 4.34
CA ILE A 369 11.06 -13.97 5.54
C ILE A 369 10.35 -14.54 6.77
N SER A 370 11.13 -15.16 7.67
CA SER A 370 10.61 -15.72 8.92
C SER A 370 10.03 -14.63 9.84
N ASN A 371 9.07 -14.99 10.67
CA ASN A 371 8.49 -14.09 11.67
C ASN A 371 9.54 -13.57 12.65
N ASP A 372 10.53 -14.38 13.02
CA ASP A 372 11.63 -13.98 13.92
C ASP A 372 12.54 -12.90 13.30
N ASP A 373 12.64 -12.86 11.97
CA ASP A 373 13.42 -11.84 11.24
C ASP A 373 12.57 -10.61 10.86
N LEU A 374 11.24 -10.74 10.86
CA LEU A 374 10.30 -9.72 10.42
C LEU A 374 9.74 -8.88 11.58
N LEU A 375 9.42 -9.52 12.69
CA LEU A 375 8.70 -8.91 13.80
C LEU A 375 9.70 -8.28 14.80
N SER A 376 9.48 -7.01 15.12
CA SER A 376 10.21 -6.35 16.19
C SER A 376 9.87 -6.95 17.58
N LYS A 377 10.73 -6.69 18.56
CA LYS A 377 10.56 -7.16 19.94
C LYS A 377 9.31 -6.61 20.64
N ASP A 378 8.85 -5.43 20.22
CA ASP A 378 7.69 -4.72 20.76
C ASP A 378 6.43 -4.92 19.92
N PHE A 379 6.46 -5.85 18.95
CA PHE A 379 5.28 -6.20 18.18
C PHE A 379 4.21 -6.83 19.08
N THR A 380 3.01 -6.26 19.03
CA THR A 380 1.81 -6.67 19.78
C THR A 380 0.57 -6.77 18.89
N GLY A 381 0.76 -6.53 17.59
CA GLY A 381 -0.31 -6.47 16.59
C GLY A 381 -0.69 -7.84 16.03
N ILE A 382 -1.17 -7.83 14.79
CA ILE A 382 -1.64 -9.03 14.09
C ILE A 382 -0.93 -9.14 12.74
N LEU A 383 -0.39 -10.32 12.43
CA LEU A 383 0.16 -10.64 11.12
C LEU A 383 -0.55 -11.86 10.53
N THR A 384 -1.28 -11.64 9.43
CA THR A 384 -1.93 -12.70 8.66
C THR A 384 -1.29 -12.79 7.29
N ARG A 385 -0.71 -13.94 6.96
CA ARG A 385 -0.13 -14.22 5.64
C ARG A 385 -1.03 -15.17 4.86
N LYS A 386 -1.25 -14.88 3.58
CA LYS A 386 -2.02 -15.74 2.68
C LYS A 386 -1.21 -16.11 1.44
N ASP A 387 -1.40 -17.33 0.98
CA ASP A 387 -0.85 -17.81 -0.28
C ASP A 387 -1.61 -17.23 -1.49
N ASN A 388 -1.20 -17.61 -2.69
CA ASN A 388 -1.79 -17.17 -3.95
C ASN A 388 -3.21 -17.71 -4.24
N THR A 389 -3.73 -18.59 -3.38
CA THR A 389 -5.14 -19.04 -3.42
C THR A 389 -6.00 -18.31 -2.39
N GLY A 390 -5.39 -17.45 -1.57
CA GLY A 390 -6.02 -16.74 -0.46
C GLY A 390 -6.14 -17.57 0.81
N LYS A 391 -5.51 -18.76 0.87
CA LYS A 391 -5.47 -19.59 2.09
C LYS A 391 -4.42 -19.04 3.04
N VAL A 392 -4.72 -19.04 4.34
CA VAL A 392 -3.77 -18.64 5.39
C VAL A 392 -2.57 -19.59 5.38
N MET A 393 -1.37 -19.02 5.44
CA MET A 393 -0.10 -19.74 5.49
C MET A 393 0.31 -20.04 6.94
N GLU A 394 1.07 -21.11 7.13
CA GLU A 394 1.60 -21.53 8.44
C GLU A 394 2.56 -20.49 9.05
N ASP A 395 2.82 -20.60 10.36
CA ASP A 395 3.85 -19.79 11.02
C ASP A 395 5.24 -20.11 10.47
N TYR A 396 5.90 -19.12 9.89
CA TYR A 396 7.29 -19.25 9.48
C TYR A 396 8.20 -18.75 10.61
N SER A 397 8.27 -19.46 11.73
CA SER A 397 9.33 -19.26 12.74
C SER A 397 10.45 -20.29 12.53
N LYS A 398 11.70 -19.92 12.81
CA LYS A 398 12.85 -20.83 12.75
C LYS A 398 12.78 -21.92 13.82
N ASP A 399 12.01 -21.68 14.88
CA ASP A 399 11.93 -22.52 16.07
C ASP A 399 10.61 -23.32 16.16
N ALA A 400 9.80 -23.38 15.10
CA ALA A 400 8.57 -24.16 15.08
C ALA A 400 8.87 -25.67 15.25
N THR A 401 8.62 -26.20 16.45
CA THR A 401 8.79 -27.63 16.76
C THR A 401 7.50 -28.40 16.53
N PRO A 402 7.53 -29.54 15.80
CA PRO A 402 6.41 -30.47 15.73
C PRO A 402 5.98 -30.91 17.13
N LEU A 403 4.68 -30.86 17.41
CA LEU A 403 4.15 -31.15 18.72
C LEU A 403 3.89 -32.66 18.93
N PRO A 404 4.11 -33.21 20.13
CA PRO A 404 3.75 -34.58 20.46
C PRO A 404 2.22 -34.76 20.46
N ALA A 405 1.75 -35.81 19.76
CA ALA A 405 0.34 -36.17 19.69
C ALA A 405 0.03 -37.44 20.51
N SER A 406 -1.15 -37.46 21.12
CA SER A 406 -1.75 -38.61 21.81
C SER A 406 -3.21 -38.77 21.38
N GLU A 407 -3.77 -39.96 21.54
CA GLU A 407 -5.17 -40.24 21.19
C GLU A 407 -5.93 -40.67 22.45
N GLU A 408 -7.02 -39.96 22.76
CA GLU A 408 -7.89 -40.26 23.90
C GLU A 408 -9.35 -40.23 23.45
N ASN A 409 -10.05 -41.35 23.60
CA ASN A 409 -11.48 -41.49 23.25
C ASN A 409 -11.83 -41.11 21.80
N GLY A 410 -10.94 -41.37 20.83
CA GLY A 410 -11.14 -41.05 19.41
C GLY A 410 -10.91 -39.58 19.05
N VAL A 411 -10.33 -38.80 19.96
CA VAL A 411 -9.89 -37.42 19.73
C VAL A 411 -8.36 -37.39 19.75
N VAL A 412 -7.77 -36.80 18.71
CA VAL A 412 -6.33 -36.57 18.65
C VAL A 412 -6.03 -35.30 19.45
N TRP A 413 -5.31 -35.48 20.54
CA TRP A 413 -4.78 -34.41 21.37
C TRP A 413 -3.34 -34.16 21.01
N VAL A 414 -3.03 -32.92 20.69
CA VAL A 414 -1.66 -32.46 20.47
C VAL A 414 -1.29 -31.59 21.67
N ASP A 415 -0.32 -32.06 22.44
CA ASP A 415 0.17 -31.30 23.58
C ASP A 415 1.12 -30.23 23.06
N ALA A 416 0.73 -28.97 23.23
CA ALA A 416 1.64 -27.85 23.02
C ALA A 416 2.68 -27.73 24.15
N ASP A 417 2.68 -28.68 25.09
CA ASP A 417 3.67 -28.81 26.16
C ASP A 417 4.99 -29.39 25.62
N VAL A 418 5.65 -28.63 24.75
CA VAL A 418 7.04 -28.89 24.34
C VAL A 418 7.95 -28.42 25.47
N SER A 419 7.91 -29.11 26.61
CA SER A 419 8.78 -28.87 27.77
C SER A 419 8.92 -27.39 28.17
N GLY A 420 7.89 -26.84 28.83
CA GLY A 420 8.01 -25.58 29.60
C GLY A 420 7.19 -24.39 29.12
N TRP A 421 6.16 -24.60 28.28
CA TRP A 421 5.46 -23.52 27.55
C TRP A 421 3.95 -23.49 27.86
N GLY A 422 3.56 -23.75 29.12
CA GLY A 422 2.26 -23.32 29.64
C GLY A 422 1.11 -24.33 29.67
N GLY A 423 1.35 -25.62 29.44
CA GLY A 423 0.37 -26.69 29.72
C GLY A 423 -0.92 -26.62 28.89
N VAL A 424 -0.84 -26.10 27.67
CA VAL A 424 -1.97 -26.03 26.73
C VAL A 424 -2.00 -27.27 25.85
N ARG A 425 -3.20 -27.78 25.57
CA ARG A 425 -3.42 -28.88 24.62
C ARG A 425 -4.49 -28.53 23.61
N ILE A 426 -4.31 -28.98 22.38
CA ILE A 426 -5.27 -28.78 21.30
C ILE A 426 -5.83 -30.11 20.83
N ALA A 427 -7.14 -30.18 20.66
CA ALA A 427 -7.84 -31.29 20.04
C ALA A 427 -8.24 -30.92 18.61
N VAL A 428 -7.98 -31.83 17.67
CA VAL A 428 -8.28 -31.69 16.24
C VAL A 428 -9.15 -32.85 15.73
N PRO A 429 -9.95 -32.65 14.67
CA PRO A 429 -10.78 -33.72 14.11
C PRO A 429 -9.98 -34.92 13.60
N GLU A 430 -10.61 -36.10 13.65
CA GLU A 430 -10.06 -37.35 13.11
C GLU A 430 -9.71 -37.18 11.61
N GLY A 431 -8.46 -37.46 11.25
CA GLY A 431 -7.94 -37.28 9.89
C GLY A 431 -7.16 -35.97 9.65
N THR A 432 -7.06 -35.07 10.63
CA THR A 432 -6.16 -33.91 10.57
C THR A 432 -4.71 -34.40 10.64
N PRO A 433 -3.83 -34.08 9.66
CA PRO A 433 -2.42 -34.48 9.70
C PRO A 433 -1.73 -33.91 10.93
N THR A 434 -1.12 -34.74 11.77
CA THR A 434 -0.52 -34.29 13.05
C THR A 434 0.68 -33.36 12.85
N ASP A 435 1.34 -33.44 11.71
CA ASP A 435 2.42 -32.55 11.27
C ASP A 435 1.92 -31.15 10.84
N SER A 436 0.61 -30.98 10.64
CA SER A 436 0.00 -29.67 10.39
C SER A 436 -0.38 -28.91 11.66
N VAL A 437 -0.27 -29.56 12.83
CA VAL A 437 -0.51 -28.93 14.13
C VAL A 437 0.82 -28.46 14.71
N SER A 438 0.92 -27.18 15.03
CA SER A 438 2.15 -26.60 15.55
C SER A 438 1.88 -25.64 16.69
N ALA A 439 2.88 -25.42 17.54
CA ALA A 439 2.91 -24.25 18.39
C ALA A 439 4.26 -23.56 18.26
N CYS A 440 4.21 -22.25 18.30
CA CYS A 440 5.35 -21.39 18.38
C CYS A 440 5.11 -20.49 19.58
N TYR A 441 6.13 -20.33 20.43
CA TYR A 441 6.15 -19.16 21.31
C TYR A 441 7.31 -18.25 21.03
N LEU A 442 6.91 -17.01 20.93
CA LEU A 442 7.77 -15.90 20.70
C LEU A 442 8.15 -15.43 22.10
N GLU A 443 9.36 -15.82 22.53
CA GLU A 443 9.97 -15.36 23.77
C GLU A 443 9.89 -13.83 23.87
N GLU A 444 10.04 -13.15 22.72
CA GLU A 444 9.78 -11.73 22.55
C GLU A 444 8.30 -11.50 22.20
N GLY A 445 7.57 -10.92 23.15
CA GLY A 445 6.11 -10.76 23.10
C GLY A 445 5.37 -11.66 24.08
N ALA A 446 6.05 -12.70 24.59
CA ALA A 446 5.45 -13.69 25.46
C ALA A 446 4.13 -14.24 24.88
N LEU A 447 4.12 -14.46 23.56
CA LEU A 447 2.94 -14.88 22.81
C LEU A 447 3.09 -16.35 22.48
N LEU A 448 2.14 -17.16 22.93
CA LEU A 448 1.97 -18.53 22.48
C LEU A 448 0.96 -18.57 21.34
N ILE A 449 1.40 -19.01 20.17
CA ILE A 449 0.57 -19.25 19.01
C ILE A 449 0.38 -20.76 18.89
N VAL A 450 -0.86 -21.20 18.82
CA VAL A 450 -1.24 -22.58 18.59
C VAL A 450 -2.00 -22.66 17.28
N ASP A 451 -1.44 -23.39 16.32
CA ASP A 451 -2.05 -23.64 15.02
C ASP A 451 -2.72 -25.01 15.01
N ALA A 452 -4.03 -25.01 14.71
CA ALA A 452 -4.82 -26.23 14.68
C ALA A 452 -4.60 -27.08 13.41
N GLY A 453 -3.97 -26.55 12.36
CA GLY A 453 -3.82 -27.23 11.07
C GLY A 453 -5.14 -27.49 10.32
N GLY A 454 -6.29 -27.07 10.88
CA GLY A 454 -7.64 -27.45 10.44
C GLY A 454 -8.75 -26.58 11.02
N SER A 455 -10.00 -26.91 10.71
CA SER A 455 -11.22 -26.36 11.35
C SER A 455 -11.77 -27.37 12.36
N ASP A 456 -12.79 -26.98 13.12
CA ASP A 456 -13.45 -27.76 14.18
C ASP A 456 -12.50 -28.17 15.31
N CYS A 457 -11.69 -27.20 15.76
CA CYS A 457 -10.64 -27.41 16.76
C CYS A 457 -11.01 -26.91 18.17
N LEU A 458 -10.29 -27.44 19.16
CA LEU A 458 -10.54 -27.19 20.57
C LEU A 458 -9.22 -26.93 21.31
N LEU A 459 -9.04 -25.73 21.86
CA LEU A 459 -7.87 -25.37 22.67
C LEU A 459 -8.23 -25.33 24.15
N GLU A 460 -7.46 -25.99 25.00
CA GLU A 460 -7.67 -26.00 26.45
C GLU A 460 -6.39 -25.71 27.22
N GLY A 461 -6.51 -24.98 28.33
CA GLY A 461 -5.39 -24.76 29.24
C GLY A 461 -5.80 -24.11 30.56
N ARG A 462 -4.80 -23.75 31.36
CA ARG A 462 -4.97 -22.98 32.59
C ARG A 462 -4.26 -21.64 32.48
N VAL A 463 -4.91 -20.60 32.99
CA VAL A 463 -4.34 -19.24 33.01
C VAL A 463 -3.05 -19.19 33.84
N SER A 464 -3.01 -19.92 34.97
CA SER A 464 -1.85 -20.02 35.86
C SER A 464 -0.62 -20.55 35.12
N ASP A 465 -0.83 -21.57 34.30
CA ASP A 465 0.25 -22.30 33.64
C ASP A 465 0.84 -21.44 32.53
N LEU A 466 0.00 -20.77 31.74
CA LEU A 466 0.44 -19.76 30.77
C LEU A 466 1.32 -18.69 31.45
N ARG A 467 0.80 -18.07 32.51
CA ARG A 467 1.45 -16.91 33.14
C ARG A 467 2.72 -17.27 33.91
N GLN A 468 2.78 -18.44 34.53
CA GLN A 468 3.98 -18.95 35.20
C GLN A 468 5.11 -19.23 34.20
N ASN A 469 4.77 -19.67 32.99
CA ASN A 469 5.72 -19.86 31.89
C ASN A 469 5.96 -18.58 31.08
N GLY A 470 5.58 -17.42 31.62
CA GLY A 470 5.87 -16.12 31.03
C GLY A 470 4.89 -15.66 29.95
N ILE A 471 3.96 -16.52 29.50
CA ILE A 471 3.02 -16.25 28.40
C ILE A 471 2.02 -15.17 28.81
N ARG A 472 1.94 -14.11 27.99
CA ARG A 472 1.07 -12.95 28.15
C ARG A 472 -0.09 -12.95 27.18
N GLN A 473 0.08 -13.54 26.01
CA GLN A 473 -0.95 -13.68 24.99
C GLN A 473 -1.03 -15.12 24.48
N LEU A 474 -2.23 -15.55 24.14
CA LEU A 474 -2.50 -16.85 23.54
C LEU A 474 -3.28 -16.64 22.25
N CYS A 475 -2.74 -17.08 21.11
CA CYS A 475 -3.42 -17.06 19.83
C CYS A 475 -3.80 -18.49 19.40
N LEU A 476 -5.07 -18.71 19.06
CA LEU A 476 -5.53 -19.90 18.35
C LEU A 476 -5.76 -19.56 16.88
N ARG A 477 -5.12 -20.30 15.97
CA ARG A 477 -5.38 -20.22 14.52
C ARG A 477 -6.09 -21.47 14.02
N TRP A 478 -7.00 -21.29 13.07
CA TRP A 478 -7.73 -22.37 12.39
C TRP A 478 -7.95 -22.03 10.90
N ASN A 479 -8.42 -23.02 10.13
CA ASN A 479 -8.78 -22.79 8.74
C ASN A 479 -9.97 -21.82 8.64
N GLY A 480 -9.66 -20.56 8.32
CA GLY A 480 -10.66 -19.50 8.12
C GLY A 480 -10.63 -18.39 9.17
N GLY A 481 -9.74 -18.42 10.16
CA GLY A 481 -9.62 -17.34 11.13
C GLY A 481 -8.60 -17.58 12.23
N GLU A 482 -8.46 -16.59 13.11
CA GLU A 482 -7.65 -16.67 14.31
C GLU A 482 -8.24 -15.83 15.44
N GLN A 483 -7.84 -16.13 16.67
CA GLN A 483 -8.23 -15.37 17.86
C GLN A 483 -7.09 -15.30 18.85
N THR A 484 -6.66 -14.06 19.14
CA THR A 484 -5.72 -13.76 20.22
C THR A 484 -6.47 -13.36 21.49
N LEU A 485 -6.01 -13.90 22.62
CA LEU A 485 -6.53 -13.65 23.97
C LEU A 485 -5.39 -13.15 24.85
N SER A 486 -5.65 -12.11 25.65
CA SER A 486 -4.74 -11.65 26.70
C SER A 486 -4.91 -12.54 27.94
N THR A 487 -3.80 -13.05 28.48
CA THR A 487 -3.82 -13.81 29.74
C THR A 487 -4.19 -12.92 30.93
N ASP A 488 -3.89 -11.62 30.89
CA ASP A 488 -4.36 -10.66 31.91
C ASP A 488 -5.87 -10.50 31.84
N ALA A 489 -6.45 -10.43 30.64
CA ALA A 489 -7.90 -10.35 30.47
C ALA A 489 -8.59 -11.66 30.93
N LEU A 490 -8.00 -12.82 30.65
CA LEU A 490 -8.49 -14.11 31.14
C LEU A 490 -8.41 -14.21 32.67
N ALA A 491 -7.29 -13.78 33.26
CA ALA A 491 -7.12 -13.74 34.71
C ALA A 491 -8.10 -12.78 35.38
N ALA A 492 -8.33 -11.60 34.79
CA ALA A 492 -9.30 -10.63 35.29
C ALA A 492 -10.74 -11.15 35.25
N ALA A 493 -11.09 -11.95 34.23
CA ALA A 493 -12.43 -12.50 34.06
C ALA A 493 -12.69 -13.76 34.89
N GLY A 494 -11.71 -14.64 35.04
CA GLY A 494 -11.90 -15.98 35.62
C GLY A 494 -11.08 -16.30 36.87
N GLY A 495 -10.10 -15.46 37.21
CA GLY A 495 -9.08 -15.72 38.23
C GLY A 495 -7.81 -16.37 37.68
N GLU A 496 -6.71 -16.30 38.44
CA GLU A 496 -5.39 -16.81 38.04
C GLU A 496 -5.39 -18.34 37.81
N ASP A 497 -6.17 -19.11 38.57
CA ASP A 497 -6.24 -20.57 38.41
C ASP A 497 -7.33 -21.04 37.43
N ALA A 498 -7.89 -20.12 36.63
CA ALA A 498 -9.00 -20.45 35.76
C ALA A 498 -8.60 -21.43 34.66
N SER A 499 -9.45 -22.44 34.43
CA SER A 499 -9.38 -23.23 33.20
C SER A 499 -10.10 -22.50 32.08
N PHE A 500 -9.53 -22.50 30.88
CA PHE A 500 -10.16 -21.95 29.70
C PHE A 500 -10.28 -23.03 28.63
N ARG A 501 -11.31 -22.88 27.79
CA ARG A 501 -11.56 -23.69 26.62
C ARG A 501 -12.03 -22.79 25.49
N LEU A 502 -11.35 -22.86 24.37
CA LEU A 502 -11.69 -22.18 23.12
C LEU A 502 -12.13 -23.24 22.12
N THR A 503 -13.36 -23.14 21.63
CA THR A 503 -13.95 -24.13 20.73
C THR A 503 -14.36 -23.44 19.44
N GLU A 504 -13.73 -23.83 18.35
CA GLU A 504 -14.08 -23.42 16.99
C GLU A 504 -14.93 -24.51 16.35
N VAL A 505 -16.07 -24.13 15.77
CA VAL A 505 -16.93 -25.02 14.98
C VAL A 505 -17.55 -24.23 13.83
N ASN A 506 -17.39 -24.70 12.59
CA ASN A 506 -17.95 -24.08 11.38
C ASN A 506 -17.70 -22.56 11.23
N GLY A 507 -16.50 -22.09 11.57
CA GLY A 507 -16.08 -20.68 11.53
C GLY A 507 -16.57 -19.84 12.71
N GLY A 508 -17.29 -20.45 13.67
CA GLY A 508 -17.77 -19.81 14.88
C GLY A 508 -16.91 -20.17 16.09
N LEU A 509 -16.43 -19.15 16.81
CA LEU A 509 -15.60 -19.34 18.00
C LEU A 509 -16.41 -19.13 19.29
N THR A 510 -16.28 -20.05 20.23
CA THR A 510 -16.86 -19.96 21.57
C THR A 510 -15.78 -20.10 22.65
N MET A 511 -15.91 -19.33 23.72
CA MET A 511 -15.00 -19.37 24.87
C MET A 511 -15.75 -19.75 26.14
N VAL A 512 -15.20 -20.70 26.87
CA VAL A 512 -15.65 -21.12 28.19
C VAL A 512 -14.50 -20.90 29.18
N LEU A 513 -14.79 -20.25 30.31
CA LEU A 513 -13.83 -19.96 31.38
C LEU A 513 -14.39 -20.48 32.71
N ASN A 514 -13.70 -21.40 33.37
CA ASN A 514 -14.18 -22.14 34.55
C ASN A 514 -15.55 -22.82 34.34
N GLY A 515 -15.79 -23.33 33.13
CA GLY A 515 -17.08 -23.93 32.76
C GLY A 515 -18.20 -22.93 32.51
N LEU A 516 -17.93 -21.63 32.52
CA LEU A 516 -18.90 -20.56 32.25
C LEU A 516 -18.66 -19.93 30.87
N THR A 517 -19.74 -19.70 30.14
CA THR A 517 -19.74 -18.92 28.90
C THR A 517 -19.64 -17.41 29.20
N ARG A 518 -19.32 -16.60 28.18
CA ARG A 518 -19.30 -15.13 28.29
C ARG A 518 -20.58 -14.55 28.90
N ASN A 519 -21.75 -15.05 28.50
CA ASN A 519 -23.03 -14.53 29.01
C ASN A 519 -23.24 -14.86 30.49
N GLU A 520 -22.72 -16.01 30.95
CA GLU A 520 -22.82 -16.43 32.34
C GLU A 520 -21.81 -15.69 33.24
N LEU A 521 -20.66 -15.29 32.70
CA LEU A 521 -19.70 -14.42 33.38
C LEU A 521 -20.25 -13.00 33.58
N LEU A 522 -20.95 -12.44 32.59
CA LEU A 522 -21.56 -11.11 32.68
C LEU A 522 -22.76 -11.04 33.62
N ALA A 523 -23.33 -12.20 33.98
CA ALA A 523 -24.46 -12.32 34.89
C ALA A 523 -24.04 -12.51 36.36
N LYS A 524 -22.75 -12.63 36.64
CA LYS A 524 -22.14 -12.69 37.98
C LYS A 524 -21.42 -11.40 38.30
#